data_AF-A0A524GDX7-F1
#
_entry.id   AF-A0A524GDX7-F1
#
_cell.length_a   1.000
_cell.length_b   1.000
_cell.length_c   1.000
_cell.angle_alpha   90.00
_cell.angle_beta   90.00
_cell.angle_gamma   90.00
#
_symmetry.space_group_name_H-M   'P 1'
#
loop_
_entity.id
_entity.type
_entity.pdbx_description
1 polymer ?
#
loop_
_entity_poly.entity_id
_entity_poly.type
_entity_poly.pdbx_seq_one_letter_code
_entity_poly.pdbx_strand_id
1 'polypeptide(L)'
;PTFLAVIKGLWEGILMAIASILSILLLTWPILLFLLIIKILFWKSEVEKYDVEEFDTEESDTKESEPVKRKKYLKTYNDKNGYKRFKDSGKWVHRWVAEKKLGRRIRRGEVVHHLNGNKLDNRQSNLEVFPNQEAHDAVHGHDDFHDGYFYDE
;
A
#
# COMPACT_ATOMS: atom_id res chain seq x y z
N PRO A 1 54.84 15.42 42.80
CA PRO A 1 53.95 14.35 42.28
C PRO A 1 54.69 13.59 41.18
N THR A 2 54.81 12.27 41.28
CA THR A 2 55.58 11.45 40.32
C THR A 2 54.83 11.41 38.98
N PHE A 3 55.57 11.38 37.86
CA PHE A 3 55.03 11.26 36.48
C PHE A 3 53.96 10.15 36.34
N LEU A 4 54.11 9.06 37.10
CA LEU A 4 53.16 7.96 37.19
C LEU A 4 51.79 8.37 37.74
N ALA A 5 51.71 9.32 38.67
CA ALA A 5 50.45 9.81 39.22
C ALA A 5 49.65 10.60 38.18
N VAL A 6 50.34 11.32 37.28
CA VAL A 6 49.70 12.05 36.17
C VAL A 6 49.12 11.07 35.15
N ILE A 7 49.89 10.04 34.77
CA ILE A 7 49.42 8.98 33.86
C ILE A 7 48.22 8.22 34.45
N LYS A 8 48.28 7.90 35.74
CA LYS A 8 47.19 7.21 36.44
C LYS A 8 45.89 8.05 36.43
N GLY A 9 45.99 9.34 36.72
CA GLY A 9 44.82 10.24 36.67
C GLY A 9 44.22 10.39 35.28
N LEU A 10 45.05 10.43 34.23
CA LEU A 10 44.59 10.42 32.83
C LEU A 10 43.85 9.12 32.48
N TRP A 11 44.39 7.97 32.87
CA TRP A 11 43.76 6.67 32.66
C TRP A 11 42.42 6.53 33.40
N GLU A 12 42.34 6.98 34.66
CA GLU A 12 41.10 6.99 35.43
C GLU A 12 40.04 7.89 34.80
N GLY A 13 40.43 9.07 34.29
CA GLY A 13 39.53 9.97 33.55
C GLY A 13 38.96 9.33 32.28
N ILE A 14 39.80 8.63 31.50
CA ILE A 14 39.37 7.90 30.30
C ILE A 14 38.40 6.78 30.65
N LEU A 15 38.71 5.99 31.70
CA LEU A 15 37.83 4.91 32.15
C LEU A 15 36.46 5.43 32.59
N MET A 16 36.40 6.54 33.31
CA MET A 16 35.15 7.17 33.72
C MET A 16 34.34 7.69 32.53
N ALA A 17 34.99 8.25 31.50
CA ALA A 17 34.31 8.69 30.28
C ALA A 17 33.72 7.50 29.51
N ILE A 18 34.47 6.40 29.37
CA ILE A 18 33.99 5.17 28.72
C ILE A 18 32.81 4.58 29.50
N ALA A 19 32.92 4.45 30.82
CA ALA A 19 31.83 3.96 31.67
C ALA A 19 30.55 4.81 31.53
N SER A 20 30.70 6.13 31.44
CA SER A 20 29.56 7.05 31.23
C SER A 20 28.88 6.84 29.88
N ILE A 21 29.67 6.69 28.80
CA ILE A 21 29.13 6.42 27.46
C ILE A 21 28.42 5.07 27.42
N LEU A 22 29.03 4.03 27.99
CA LEU A 22 28.42 2.69 28.04
C LEU A 22 27.12 2.69 28.83
N SER A 23 27.03 3.45 29.93
CA SER A 23 25.79 3.60 30.71
C SER A 23 24.67 4.26 29.88
N ILE A 24 24.98 5.32 29.13
CA ILE A 24 24.01 5.98 28.25
C ILE A 24 23.56 5.03 27.13
N LEU A 25 24.47 4.28 26.52
CA LEU A 25 24.15 3.30 25.49
C LEU A 25 23.24 2.18 26.03
N LEU A 26 23.54 1.66 27.22
CA LEU A 26 22.72 0.65 27.91
C LEU A 26 21.30 1.15 28.23
N LEU A 27 21.14 2.44 28.55
CA LEU A 27 19.83 3.04 28.84
C LEU A 27 19.04 3.41 27.58
N THR A 28 19.71 3.79 26.50
CA THR A 28 19.05 4.27 25.27
C THR A 28 18.73 3.15 24.29
N TRP A 29 19.51 2.08 24.24
CA TRP A 29 19.27 0.93 23.37
C TRP A 29 17.90 0.26 23.56
N PRO A 30 17.42 0.00 24.79
CA PRO A 30 16.09 -0.60 25.00
C PRO A 30 14.95 0.29 24.48
N ILE A 31 15.09 1.61 24.61
CA ILE A 31 14.11 2.59 24.12
C ILE A 31 14.09 2.57 22.59
N LEU A 32 15.26 2.61 21.94
CA LEU A 32 15.36 2.54 20.49
C LEU A 32 14.84 1.20 19.95
N LEU A 33 15.13 0.10 20.62
CA LEU A 33 14.62 -1.23 20.29
C LEU A 33 13.09 -1.29 20.44
N PHE A 34 12.54 -0.71 21.51
CA PHE A 34 11.09 -0.63 21.70
C PHE A 34 10.40 0.20 20.61
N LEU A 35 10.98 1.35 20.24
CA LEU A 35 10.49 2.17 19.12
C LEU A 35 10.60 1.43 17.77
N LEU A 36 11.67 0.65 17.57
CA LEU A 36 11.82 -0.21 16.40
C LEU A 36 10.76 -1.32 16.38
N ILE A 37 10.49 -1.97 17.52
CA ILE A 37 9.43 -2.98 17.65
C ILE A 37 8.06 -2.37 17.36
N ILE A 38 7.73 -1.19 17.90
CA ILE A 38 6.49 -0.48 17.57
C ILE A 38 6.41 -0.19 16.08
N LYS A 39 7.51 0.27 15.46
CA LYS A 39 7.56 0.52 14.01
C LYS A 39 7.36 -0.77 13.21
N ILE A 40 7.93 -1.89 13.63
CA ILE A 40 7.75 -3.20 12.99
C ILE A 40 6.33 -3.72 13.17
N LEU A 41 5.73 -3.60 14.36
CA LEU A 41 4.36 -4.05 14.64
C LEU A 41 3.33 -3.21 13.88
N PHE A 42 3.52 -1.90 13.83
CA PHE A 42 2.67 -0.99 13.05
C PHE A 42 2.85 -1.22 11.54
N TRP A 43 4.08 -1.47 11.06
CA TRP A 43 4.34 -1.85 9.68
C TRP A 43 3.73 -3.21 9.32
N LYS A 44 3.83 -4.22 10.20
CA LYS A 44 3.21 -5.54 10.00
C LYS A 44 1.68 -5.44 9.90
N SER A 45 1.05 -4.56 10.68
CA SER A 45 -0.38 -4.26 10.56
C SER A 45 -0.78 -3.70 9.18
N GLU A 46 0.14 -3.07 8.45
CA GLU A 46 -0.11 -2.52 7.13
C GLU A 46 0.13 -3.56 6.02
N VAL A 47 1.08 -4.49 6.23
CA VAL A 47 1.47 -5.52 5.25
C VAL A 47 0.53 -6.73 5.24
N GLU A 48 -0.05 -7.12 6.38
CA GLU A 48 -0.95 -8.30 6.50
C GLU A 48 -2.34 -8.09 5.87
N LYS A 49 -2.54 -6.96 5.17
CA LYS A 49 -3.73 -6.66 4.38
C LYS A 49 -3.56 -6.97 2.88
N TYR A 50 -2.37 -7.42 2.49
CA TYR A 50 -2.00 -7.72 1.10
C TYR A 50 -1.70 -9.20 0.89
N ASP A 51 -2.51 -10.09 1.47
CA ASP A 51 -2.57 -11.46 0.96
C ASP A 51 -3.51 -11.50 -0.24
N VAL A 52 -2.83 -11.54 -1.37
CA VAL A 52 -3.24 -11.81 -2.74
C VAL A 52 -4.41 -12.81 -2.78
N GLU A 53 -5.63 -12.31 -3.08
CA GLU A 53 -6.66 -13.17 -3.68
C GLU A 53 -6.23 -13.43 -5.13
N GLU A 54 -5.49 -14.52 -5.28
CA GLU A 54 -5.20 -15.17 -6.55
C GLU A 54 -6.53 -15.63 -7.14
N PHE A 55 -7.02 -14.80 -8.06
CA PHE A 55 -8.13 -15.10 -8.93
C PHE A 55 -7.63 -16.12 -9.94
N ASP A 56 -8.12 -17.36 -9.87
CA ASP A 56 -8.21 -18.19 -11.05
C ASP A 56 -9.43 -19.12 -11.02
N THR A 57 -10.18 -18.98 -12.11
CA THR A 57 -11.04 -19.96 -12.80
C THR A 57 -12.25 -20.56 -12.08
N GLU A 58 -13.42 -20.10 -12.55
CA GLU A 58 -14.66 -20.87 -12.62
C GLU A 58 -14.41 -22.32 -13.06
N GLU A 59 -14.77 -23.29 -12.21
CA GLU A 59 -15.33 -24.55 -12.69
C GLU A 59 -16.33 -25.14 -11.69
N SER A 60 -17.27 -25.85 -12.28
CA SER A 60 -18.55 -26.38 -11.86
C SER A 60 -18.66 -27.06 -10.49
N ASP A 61 -19.80 -26.74 -9.85
CA ASP A 61 -20.80 -27.71 -9.38
C ASP A 61 -20.31 -28.87 -8.49
N THR A 62 -20.46 -28.73 -7.17
CA THR A 62 -21.44 -29.49 -6.37
C THR A 62 -21.09 -29.47 -4.87
N LYS A 63 -22.18 -29.46 -4.08
CA LYS A 63 -22.33 -29.90 -2.68
C LYS A 63 -21.95 -28.95 -1.54
N GLU A 64 -23.01 -28.68 -0.76
CA GLU A 64 -23.06 -27.96 0.51
C GLU A 64 -22.06 -28.51 1.52
N SER A 65 -21.30 -27.59 2.13
CA SER A 65 -20.66 -27.77 3.42
C SER A 65 -20.76 -26.45 4.21
N GLU A 66 -21.27 -26.56 5.44
CA GLU A 66 -21.13 -25.68 6.62
C GLU A 66 -21.38 -24.15 6.47
N PRO A 67 -22.06 -23.48 7.43
CA PRO A 67 -22.24 -22.03 7.39
C PRO A 67 -20.97 -21.30 7.83
N VAL A 68 -19.90 -21.40 7.03
CA VAL A 68 -18.85 -20.38 7.05
C VAL A 68 -19.56 -19.07 6.77
N LYS A 69 -19.42 -18.07 7.65
CA LYS A 69 -19.98 -16.72 7.48
C LYS A 69 -19.56 -16.19 6.10
N ARG A 70 -20.39 -16.44 5.07
CA ARG A 70 -20.11 -16.03 3.70
C ARG A 70 -20.06 -14.52 3.75
N LYS A 71 -18.86 -13.94 3.66
CA LYS A 71 -18.66 -12.54 3.29
C LYS A 71 -19.59 -12.33 2.10
N LYS A 72 -20.57 -11.43 2.23
CA LYS A 72 -21.58 -11.16 1.21
C LYS A 72 -20.82 -10.76 -0.07
N TYR A 73 -20.60 -11.73 -0.96
CA TYR A 73 -19.89 -11.49 -2.21
C TYR A 73 -20.65 -10.39 -2.94
N LEU A 74 -20.03 -9.22 -3.08
CA LEU A 74 -20.61 -8.10 -3.79
C LEU A 74 -20.65 -8.50 -5.26
N LYS A 75 -21.78 -9.06 -5.70
CA LYS A 75 -21.99 -9.38 -7.11
C LYS A 75 -21.75 -8.12 -7.94
N THR A 76 -20.94 -8.22 -9.00
CA THR A 76 -20.67 -7.11 -9.92
C THR A 76 -21.45 -7.26 -11.23
N TYR A 77 -21.58 -6.18 -12.00
CA TYR A 77 -22.10 -6.20 -13.37
C TYR A 77 -21.29 -5.25 -14.25
N ASN A 78 -21.32 -5.46 -15.56
CA ASN A 78 -20.71 -4.55 -16.53
C ASN A 78 -21.74 -3.50 -16.94
N ASP A 79 -21.39 -2.22 -16.86
CA ASP A 79 -22.25 -1.14 -17.34
C ASP A 79 -22.14 -0.96 -18.86
N LYS A 80 -23.03 -0.12 -19.41
CA LYS A 80 -23.08 0.21 -20.85
C LYS A 80 -21.79 0.84 -21.39
N ASN A 81 -20.92 1.35 -20.51
CA ASN A 81 -19.65 1.98 -20.88
C ASN A 81 -18.45 1.01 -20.75
N GLY A 82 -18.71 -0.27 -20.46
CA GLY A 82 -17.70 -1.31 -20.31
C GLY A 82 -17.04 -1.36 -18.93
N TYR A 83 -17.55 -0.66 -17.92
CA TYR A 83 -16.97 -0.66 -16.58
C TYR A 83 -17.67 -1.65 -15.64
N LYS A 84 -16.87 -2.32 -14.82
CA LYS A 84 -17.38 -3.19 -13.74
C LYS A 84 -17.88 -2.35 -12.56
N ARG A 85 -19.11 -2.61 -12.10
CA ARG A 85 -19.77 -1.95 -10.95
C ARG A 85 -20.28 -2.96 -9.94
N PHE A 86 -20.31 -2.56 -8.67
CA PHE A 86 -20.96 -3.35 -7.62
C PHE A 86 -22.49 -3.25 -7.72
N LYS A 87 -23.22 -4.37 -7.62
CA LYS A 87 -24.70 -4.41 -7.74
C LYS A 87 -25.42 -3.74 -6.56
N ASP A 88 -24.81 -3.71 -5.38
CA ASP A 88 -25.42 -3.16 -4.17
C ASP A 88 -25.34 -1.63 -4.10
N SER A 89 -24.20 -1.06 -4.51
CA SER A 89 -23.88 0.35 -4.34
C SER A 89 -23.76 1.12 -5.66
N GLY A 90 -23.69 0.42 -6.81
CA GLY A 90 -23.47 1.03 -8.12
C GLY A 90 -22.07 1.65 -8.30
N LYS A 91 -21.18 1.51 -7.30
CA LYS A 91 -19.84 2.08 -7.32
C LYS A 91 -18.97 1.37 -8.36
N TRP A 92 -18.10 2.13 -9.01
CA TRP A 92 -17.08 1.61 -9.91
C TRP A 92 -16.06 0.77 -9.17
N VAL A 93 -15.82 -0.44 -9.68
CA VAL A 93 -14.85 -1.37 -9.10
C VAL A 93 -13.44 -0.82 -9.21
N HIS A 94 -13.03 -0.30 -10.37
CA HIS A 94 -11.69 0.29 -10.56
C HIS A 94 -11.41 1.42 -9.55
N ARG A 95 -12.38 2.30 -9.29
CA ARG A 95 -12.21 3.35 -8.29
C ARG A 95 -12.07 2.78 -6.89
N TRP A 96 -12.90 1.81 -6.52
CA TRP A 96 -12.78 1.17 -5.22
C TRP A 96 -11.42 0.49 -5.05
N VAL A 97 -10.92 -0.22 -6.06
CA VAL A 97 -9.60 -0.85 -6.02
C VAL A 97 -8.49 0.22 -5.92
N ALA A 98 -8.58 1.29 -6.69
CA ALA A 98 -7.61 2.40 -6.63
C ALA A 98 -7.61 3.10 -5.25
N GLU A 99 -8.77 3.29 -4.62
CA GLU A 99 -8.85 3.79 -3.23
C GLU A 99 -8.16 2.87 -2.24
N LYS A 100 -8.27 1.54 -2.44
CA LYS A 100 -7.55 0.56 -1.61
C LYS A 100 -6.04 0.66 -1.82
N LYS A 101 -5.59 0.73 -3.08
CA LYS A 101 -4.17 0.92 -3.44
C LYS A 101 -3.58 2.19 -2.81
N LEU A 102 -4.34 3.30 -2.81
CA LEU A 102 -3.89 4.58 -2.24
C LEU A 102 -3.95 4.64 -0.72
N GLY A 103 -4.68 3.74 -0.05
CA GLY A 103 -4.97 3.84 1.38
C GLY A 103 -5.87 5.03 1.77
N ARG A 104 -6.43 5.76 0.79
CA ARG A 104 -7.32 6.91 0.99
C ARG A 104 -8.39 6.98 -0.08
N ARG A 105 -9.44 7.77 0.16
CA ARG A 105 -10.45 8.06 -0.87
C ARG A 105 -9.83 8.85 -2.04
N ILE A 106 -10.37 8.60 -3.23
CA ILE A 106 -10.08 9.40 -4.42
C ILE A 106 -10.71 10.77 -4.22
N ARG A 107 -9.91 11.82 -4.40
CA ARG A 107 -10.33 13.21 -4.24
C ARG A 107 -11.14 13.66 -5.45
N ARG A 108 -11.91 14.73 -5.28
CA ARG A 108 -12.61 15.35 -6.40
C ARG A 108 -11.57 15.89 -7.39
N GLY A 109 -11.72 15.53 -8.66
CA GLY A 109 -10.78 15.89 -9.73
C GLY A 109 -9.82 14.76 -10.10
N GLU A 110 -9.52 13.84 -9.19
CA GLU A 110 -8.64 12.70 -9.50
C GLU A 110 -9.32 11.70 -10.46
N VAL A 111 -8.55 11.20 -11.41
CA VAL A 111 -8.99 10.30 -12.50
C VAL A 111 -8.27 8.97 -12.37
N VAL A 112 -8.97 7.85 -12.55
CA VAL A 112 -8.37 6.51 -12.53
C VAL A 112 -8.21 6.01 -13.96
N HIS A 113 -7.02 5.58 -14.29
CA HIS A 113 -6.61 5.11 -15.61
C HIS A 113 -6.30 3.61 -15.58
N HIS A 114 -6.66 2.91 -16.66
CA HIS A 114 -6.32 1.51 -16.90
C HIS A 114 -5.11 1.44 -17.83
N LEU A 115 -3.95 1.04 -17.31
CA LEU A 115 -2.68 1.05 -18.06
C LEU A 115 -2.72 0.19 -19.33
N ASN A 116 -3.45 -0.93 -19.32
CA ASN A 116 -3.61 -1.80 -20.48
C ASN A 116 -4.84 -1.49 -21.35
N GLY A 117 -5.57 -0.40 -21.08
CA GLY A 117 -6.81 -0.03 -21.77
C GLY A 117 -8.02 -0.93 -21.50
N ASN A 118 -7.85 -2.08 -20.84
CA ASN A 118 -8.93 -3.01 -20.53
C ASN A 118 -9.69 -2.58 -19.26
N LYS A 119 -10.86 -1.97 -19.45
CA LYS A 119 -11.77 -1.49 -18.38
C LYS A 119 -12.24 -2.58 -17.41
N LEU A 120 -12.14 -3.86 -17.79
CA LEU A 120 -12.53 -5.01 -16.96
C LEU A 120 -11.38 -5.56 -16.11
N ASP A 121 -10.13 -5.24 -16.45
CA ASP A 121 -8.95 -5.59 -15.67
C ASP A 121 -8.76 -4.57 -14.53
N ASN A 122 -9.32 -4.90 -13.37
CA ASN A 122 -9.31 -4.02 -12.19
C ASN A 122 -8.19 -4.39 -11.21
N ARG A 123 -7.12 -5.09 -11.64
CA ARG A 123 -5.98 -5.39 -10.77
C ARG A 123 -5.30 -4.10 -10.33
N GLN A 124 -4.82 -4.03 -9.08
CA GLN A 124 -4.17 -2.83 -8.54
C GLN A 124 -2.94 -2.39 -9.38
N SER A 125 -2.22 -3.34 -9.95
CA SER A 125 -1.07 -3.10 -10.84
C SER A 125 -1.47 -2.45 -12.16
N ASN A 126 -2.71 -2.64 -12.63
CA ASN A 126 -3.23 -2.09 -13.89
C ASN A 126 -3.88 -0.71 -13.72
N LEU A 127 -3.97 -0.19 -12.49
CA LEU A 127 -4.68 1.06 -12.19
C LEU A 127 -3.71 2.15 -11.75
N GLU A 128 -3.79 3.30 -12.40
CA GLU A 128 -3.07 4.52 -12.04
C GLU A 128 -4.03 5.66 -11.71
N VAL A 129 -3.66 6.54 -10.78
CA VAL A 129 -4.51 7.67 -10.38
C VAL A 129 -3.82 8.98 -10.72
N PHE A 130 -4.44 9.75 -11.59
CA PHE A 130 -3.98 11.07 -12.01
C PHE A 130 -4.62 12.17 -11.15
N PRO A 131 -3.90 13.28 -10.89
CA PRO A 131 -4.40 14.38 -10.07
C PRO A 131 -5.59 15.11 -10.71
N ASN A 132 -5.66 15.14 -12.03
CA ASN A 132 -6.68 15.80 -12.82
C ASN A 132 -6.80 15.16 -14.22
N GLN A 133 -7.82 15.58 -14.98
CA GLN A 133 -8.05 15.11 -16.34
C GLN A 133 -6.91 15.52 -17.28
N GLU A 134 -6.37 16.72 -17.13
CA GLU A 134 -5.25 17.21 -17.95
C GLU A 134 -4.01 16.31 -17.87
N ALA A 135 -3.63 15.88 -16.66
CA ALA A 135 -2.51 14.97 -16.45
C ALA A 135 -2.78 13.57 -17.01
N HIS A 136 -4.04 13.12 -16.97
CA HIS A 136 -4.45 11.87 -17.61
C HIS A 136 -4.35 11.98 -19.14
N ASP A 137 -4.83 13.08 -19.71
CA ASP A 137 -4.85 13.30 -21.16
C ASP A 137 -3.45 13.49 -21.74
N ALA A 138 -2.53 14.08 -20.96
CA ALA A 138 -1.12 14.20 -21.35
C ALA A 138 -0.43 12.85 -21.59
N VAL A 139 -0.90 11.77 -20.94
CA VAL A 139 -0.39 10.42 -21.17
C VAL A 139 -0.95 9.84 -22.47
N HIS A 140 -2.23 10.10 -22.78
CA HIS A 140 -2.83 9.69 -24.06
C HIS A 140 -2.28 10.48 -25.26
N GLY A 141 -1.84 11.72 -25.06
CA GLY A 141 -1.28 12.55 -26.13
C GLY A 141 0.05 12.07 -26.71
N HIS A 142 0.70 11.06 -26.10
CA HIS A 142 1.94 10.47 -26.58
C HIS A 142 1.78 9.03 -27.10
N ASP A 143 0.60 8.44 -26.91
CA ASP A 143 0.27 7.07 -27.28
C ASP A 143 -0.80 7.12 -28.38
N ASP A 144 -0.39 6.97 -29.65
CA ASP A 144 -1.28 6.80 -30.82
C ASP A 144 -2.12 5.49 -30.77
N PHE A 145 -2.36 4.95 -29.57
CA PHE A 145 -3.01 3.67 -29.35
C PHE A 145 -4.48 3.87 -29.01
N HIS A 146 -5.27 4.03 -30.07
CA HIS A 146 -6.74 3.92 -30.14
C HIS A 146 -7.42 3.48 -28.83
N ASP A 147 -7.71 4.45 -27.98
CA ASP A 147 -8.79 4.34 -27.04
C ASP A 147 -10.09 4.30 -27.86
N GLY A 148 -10.81 3.18 -27.80
CA GLY A 148 -12.01 2.92 -28.58
C GLY A 148 -13.23 3.79 -28.21
N TYR A 149 -13.06 5.11 -28.22
CA TYR A 149 -14.14 6.08 -28.21
C TYR A 149 -14.46 6.45 -29.66
N PHE A 150 -15.47 5.79 -30.19
CA PHE A 150 -16.26 6.33 -31.29
C PHE A 150 -16.81 7.68 -30.83
N TYR A 151 -16.29 8.77 -31.41
CA TYR A 151 -17.04 10.01 -31.49
C TYR A 151 -18.01 9.84 -32.65
N ASP A 152 -19.27 9.53 -32.33
CA ASP A 152 -20.35 9.68 -33.29
C ASP A 152 -20.63 11.19 -33.43
N GLU A 153 -20.20 11.77 -34.55
CA GLU A 153 -20.66 13.08 -35.06
C GLU A 153 -22.05 12.96 -35.71
#